data_AF-A0AAF0AWH0-F1
#
_entry.id   AF-A0AAF0AWH0-F1
#
_cell.length_a   1.000
_cell.length_b   1.000
_cell.length_c   1.000
_cell.angle_alpha   90.00
_cell.angle_beta   90.00
_cell.angle_gamma   90.00
#
_symmetry.space_group_name_H-M   'P 1'
#
loop_
_entity.id
_entity.type
_entity.pdbx_description
1 polymer ?
#
loop_
_entity_poly.entity_id
_entity_poly.type
_entity_poly.pdbx_seq_one_letter_code
_entity_poly.pdbx_strand_id
1 'polypeptide(L)'
;MQSSTLVLTSPSFASSEQELKHVFSLIDANSERELQMIDRVQSNLVTLPVNKYISVIVALDTANWSSVLTPIFPQVFACIQPGGNLRVHSSVGDNDGSFELTALMAGWMIESKNPWILSRPAQVEAVPIKLNRSKGGPSNETKTSLNFSKSDKQATLSSIQNGSEDEEDQDVIDEDELIDEADRTGDNVLRPPECKPAPNKKKRACKNCTCGLSEVEQKESSKASAQLETVKLNDTGEVDFTEKLKSKNAVSSCGNCYLGDAFRCSGCPYIGLPAFNPGEPIVLAENRDKMSWMADDL
;
A
#
# COMPACT_ATOMS: atom_id res chain seq x y z
N MET A 1 -5.46 10.79 -37.74
CA MET A 1 -4.27 10.97 -36.90
C MET A 1 -3.12 10.36 -37.67
N GLN A 2 -2.17 11.16 -38.13
CA GLN A 2 -0.99 10.62 -38.82
C GLN A 2 -0.17 9.83 -37.80
N SER A 3 0.17 8.59 -38.12
CA SER A 3 1.09 7.80 -37.31
C SER A 3 2.51 8.30 -37.56
N SER A 4 3.22 8.69 -36.50
CA SER A 4 4.64 9.05 -36.60
C SER A 4 5.49 7.91 -36.05
N THR A 5 6.42 7.42 -36.86
CA THR A 5 7.33 6.33 -36.53
C THR A 5 8.77 6.85 -36.50
N LEU A 6 9.47 6.61 -35.39
CA LEU A 6 10.90 6.91 -35.27
C LEU A 6 11.70 5.63 -35.52
N VAL A 7 12.69 5.71 -36.40
CA VAL A 7 13.66 4.64 -36.65
C VAL A 7 15.00 5.07 -36.06
N LEU A 8 15.48 4.31 -35.10
CA LEU A 8 16.80 4.46 -34.50
C LEU A 8 17.72 3.38 -35.05
N THR A 9 18.85 3.77 -35.63
CA THR A 9 19.77 2.82 -36.25
C THR A 9 21.22 3.08 -35.85
N SER A 10 22.04 2.03 -35.84
CA SER A 10 23.50 2.16 -35.71
C SER A 10 24.14 2.49 -37.06
N PRO A 11 25.32 3.16 -37.10
CA PRO A 11 26.01 3.46 -38.35
C PRO A 11 26.29 2.24 -39.22
N SER A 12 26.63 1.10 -38.61
CA SER A 12 26.89 -0.15 -39.31
C SER A 12 25.62 -0.69 -39.99
N PHE A 13 24.49 -0.71 -39.28
CA PHE A 13 23.21 -1.15 -39.83
C PHE A 13 22.68 -0.16 -40.89
N ALA A 14 22.95 1.13 -40.73
CA ALA A 14 22.58 2.13 -41.74
C ALA A 14 23.39 2.00 -43.04
N SER A 15 24.56 1.37 -42.98
CA SER A 15 25.39 1.14 -44.17
C SER A 15 24.87 -0.01 -45.03
N SER A 16 24.08 -0.94 -44.48
CA SER A 16 23.49 -2.05 -45.22
C SER A 16 22.14 -1.65 -45.84
N GLU A 17 22.12 -1.50 -47.17
CA GLU A 17 20.90 -1.06 -47.88
C GLU A 17 19.76 -2.09 -47.79
N GLN A 18 20.09 -3.38 -47.79
CA GLN A 18 19.09 -4.45 -47.79
C GLN A 18 18.32 -4.50 -46.46
N GLU A 19 19.03 -4.45 -45.33
CA GLU A 19 18.43 -4.54 -44.00
C GLU A 19 17.59 -3.30 -43.68
N LEU A 20 18.05 -2.11 -44.08
CA LEU A 20 17.24 -0.88 -43.99
C LEU A 20 15.94 -1.00 -44.79
N LYS A 21 15.99 -1.52 -46.03
CA LYS A 21 14.77 -1.74 -46.83
C LYS A 21 13.81 -2.72 -46.15
N HIS A 22 14.33 -3.78 -45.53
CA HIS A 22 13.52 -4.72 -44.75
C HIS A 22 12.85 -4.01 -43.56
N VAL A 23 13.58 -3.23 -42.77
CA VAL A 23 13.00 -2.48 -41.65
C VAL A 23 11.95 -1.47 -42.12
N PHE A 24 12.21 -0.74 -43.20
CA PHE A 24 11.24 0.21 -43.77
C PHE A 24 10.00 -0.46 -44.37
N SER A 25 10.11 -1.72 -44.80
CA SER A 25 8.96 -2.51 -45.29
C SER A 25 7.99 -2.90 -44.16
N LEU A 26 8.48 -3.00 -42.92
CA LEU A 26 7.67 -3.30 -41.73
C LEU A 26 6.88 -2.10 -41.21
N ILE A 27 7.17 -0.90 -41.74
CA ILE A 27 6.53 0.35 -41.35
C ILE A 27 5.40 0.65 -42.35
N ASP A 28 4.24 1.03 -41.83
CA ASP A 28 3.11 1.47 -42.66
C ASP A 28 3.53 2.54 -43.67
N ALA A 29 3.04 2.44 -44.90
CA ALA A 29 3.38 3.38 -45.97
C ALA A 29 2.85 4.80 -45.74
N ASN A 30 1.86 4.95 -44.85
CA ASN A 30 1.14 6.20 -44.62
C ASN A 30 1.60 6.95 -43.36
N SER A 31 2.67 6.47 -42.69
CA SER A 31 3.22 7.09 -41.48
C SER A 31 4.36 8.07 -41.80
N GLU A 32 4.47 9.15 -41.01
CA GLU A 32 5.64 10.02 -41.05
C GLU A 32 6.83 9.29 -40.43
N ARG A 33 7.95 9.24 -41.16
CA ARG A 33 9.14 8.48 -40.76
C ARG A 33 10.27 9.45 -40.43
N GLU A 34 10.81 9.33 -39.23
CA GLU A 34 12.01 10.07 -38.82
C GLU A 34 13.14 9.07 -38.56
N LEU A 35 14.28 9.24 -39.24
CA LEU A 35 15.47 8.40 -39.06
C LEU A 35 16.49 9.16 -38.22
N GLN A 36 16.93 8.55 -37.11
CA GLN A 36 17.96 9.10 -36.24
C GLN A 36 19.03 8.04 -35.95
N MET A 37 20.28 8.50 -35.84
CA MET A 37 21.40 7.63 -35.50
C MET A 37 21.49 7.51 -33.97
N ILE A 38 21.65 6.29 -33.46
CA ILE A 38 21.68 6.03 -32.02
C ILE A 38 22.82 6.74 -31.29
N ASP A 39 23.99 6.84 -31.94
CA ASP A 39 25.18 7.51 -31.41
C ASP A 39 24.94 9.00 -31.12
N ARG A 40 24.13 9.67 -31.96
CA ARG A 40 23.76 11.08 -31.79
C ARG A 40 22.79 11.29 -30.63
N VAL A 41 21.94 10.31 -30.37
CA VAL A 41 20.98 10.33 -29.25
C VAL A 41 21.75 10.08 -27.94
N GLN A 42 22.65 9.09 -27.92
CA GLN A 42 23.52 8.81 -26.77
C GLN A 42 24.40 10.00 -26.37
N SER A 43 24.96 10.71 -27.36
CA SER A 43 25.77 11.91 -27.14
C SER A 43 24.94 13.17 -26.84
N ASN A 44 23.61 13.08 -26.73
CA ASN A 44 22.69 14.19 -26.51
C ASN A 44 22.74 15.29 -27.59
N LEU A 45 23.23 14.99 -28.78
CA LEU A 45 23.31 15.93 -29.90
C LEU A 45 21.95 16.17 -30.57
N VAL A 46 21.00 15.25 -30.36
CA VAL A 46 19.64 15.33 -30.89
C VAL A 46 18.66 15.24 -29.73
N THR A 47 17.84 16.27 -29.56
CA THR A 47 16.74 16.27 -28.59
C THR A 47 15.47 15.76 -29.28
N LEU A 48 15.00 14.61 -28.82
CA LEU A 48 13.79 14.01 -29.35
C LEU A 48 12.55 14.65 -28.67
N PRO A 49 11.49 14.98 -29.43
CA PRO A 49 10.29 15.60 -28.88
C PRO A 49 9.47 14.61 -28.05
N VAL A 50 8.94 15.08 -26.91
CA VAL A 50 8.13 14.26 -26.00
C VAL A 50 6.76 13.93 -26.58
N ASN A 51 6.28 12.69 -26.37
CA ASN A 51 4.96 12.18 -26.80
C ASN A 51 4.60 12.43 -28.30
N LYS A 52 5.58 12.40 -29.20
CA LYS A 52 5.35 12.57 -30.65
C LYS A 52 5.08 11.24 -31.35
N TYR A 53 5.82 10.19 -31.01
CA TYR A 53 5.84 8.95 -31.78
C TYR A 53 4.88 7.91 -31.20
N ILE A 54 4.21 7.15 -32.09
CA ILE A 54 3.34 6.03 -31.71
C ILE A 54 4.15 4.73 -31.63
N SER A 55 5.08 4.56 -32.57
CA SER A 55 5.94 3.38 -32.66
C SER A 55 7.39 3.81 -32.86
N VAL A 56 8.31 3.16 -32.15
CA VAL A 56 9.75 3.34 -32.32
C VAL A 56 10.34 1.99 -32.70
N ILE A 57 11.17 1.99 -33.73
CA ILE A 57 11.89 0.80 -34.16
C ILE A 57 13.37 1.07 -33.98
N VAL A 58 14.03 0.20 -33.23
CA VAL A 58 15.48 0.23 -33.07
C VAL A 58 16.07 -0.90 -33.88
N ALA A 59 16.89 -0.58 -34.86
CA ALA A 59 17.56 -1.53 -35.73
C ALA A 59 19.07 -1.53 -35.46
N LEU A 60 19.57 -2.65 -34.94
CA LEU A 60 20.96 -2.82 -34.51
C LEU A 60 21.55 -4.11 -35.09
N ASP A 61 22.82 -4.07 -35.45
CA ASP A 61 23.59 -5.23 -35.92
C ASP A 61 24.52 -5.79 -34.83
N THR A 62 24.63 -5.08 -33.70
CA THR A 62 25.61 -5.40 -32.65
C THR A 62 25.09 -6.49 -31.73
N ALA A 63 25.93 -7.48 -31.41
CA ALA A 63 25.61 -8.51 -30.41
C ALA A 63 25.20 -7.88 -29.06
N ASN A 64 25.94 -6.87 -28.58
CA ASN A 64 25.69 -6.20 -27.30
C ASN A 64 24.73 -5.00 -27.43
N TRP A 65 23.60 -5.17 -28.11
CA TRP A 65 22.62 -4.10 -28.30
C TRP A 65 21.98 -3.64 -26.97
N SER A 66 21.95 -4.49 -25.94
CA SER A 66 21.46 -4.17 -24.60
C SER A 66 22.19 -2.97 -23.98
N SER A 67 23.52 -2.99 -23.94
CA SER A 67 24.35 -1.90 -23.42
C SER A 67 24.18 -0.58 -24.16
N VAL A 68 23.92 -0.65 -25.47
CA VAL A 68 23.71 0.52 -26.33
C VAL A 68 22.33 1.16 -26.05
N LEU A 69 21.32 0.35 -25.72
CA LEU A 69 19.96 0.81 -25.44
C LEU A 69 19.80 1.40 -24.03
N THR A 70 20.47 0.85 -23.03
CA THR A 70 20.40 1.30 -21.63
C THR A 70 20.47 2.83 -21.45
N PRO A 71 21.44 3.57 -22.04
CA PRO A 71 21.54 5.01 -21.85
C PRO A 71 20.42 5.81 -22.56
N ILE A 72 19.86 5.28 -23.65
CA ILE A 72 18.84 6.00 -24.43
C ILE A 72 17.42 5.71 -23.97
N PHE A 73 17.20 4.66 -23.17
CA PHE A 73 15.87 4.26 -22.72
C PHE A 73 15.04 5.40 -22.11
N PRO A 74 15.58 6.26 -21.22
CA PRO A 74 14.80 7.36 -20.65
C PRO A 74 14.31 8.36 -21.71
N GLN A 75 15.16 8.63 -22.71
CA GLN A 75 14.83 9.55 -23.80
C GLN A 75 13.78 8.92 -24.71
N VAL A 76 13.98 7.67 -25.12
CA VAL A 76 13.03 6.94 -25.96
C VAL A 76 11.68 6.81 -25.24
N PHE A 77 11.69 6.51 -23.94
CA PHE A 77 10.47 6.43 -23.13
C PHE A 77 9.70 7.75 -23.13
N ALA A 78 10.37 8.89 -22.98
CA ALA A 78 9.74 10.21 -22.99
C ALA A 78 9.13 10.59 -24.36
N CYS A 79 9.67 10.06 -25.45
CA CYS A 79 9.26 10.42 -26.81
C CYS A 79 8.06 9.64 -27.32
N ILE A 80 7.82 8.44 -26.79
CA ILE A 80 6.70 7.58 -27.16
C ILE A 80 5.42 8.03 -26.47
N GLN A 81 4.29 8.05 -27.19
CA GLN A 81 2.97 8.32 -26.59
C GLN A 81 2.55 7.21 -25.61
N PRO A 82 1.72 7.50 -24.60
CA PRO A 82 1.20 6.45 -23.72
C PRO A 82 0.49 5.35 -24.52
N GLY A 83 0.85 4.08 -24.30
CA GLY A 83 0.36 2.94 -25.09
C GLY A 83 1.11 2.70 -26.40
N GLY A 84 2.16 3.47 -26.69
CA GLY A 84 3.04 3.24 -27.84
C GLY A 84 4.03 2.10 -27.60
N ASN A 85 4.58 1.57 -28.71
CA ASN A 85 5.48 0.42 -28.68
C ASN A 85 6.88 0.75 -29.20
N LEU A 86 7.86 0.04 -28.63
CA LEU A 86 9.26 0.03 -29.03
C LEU A 86 9.57 -1.39 -29.50
N ARG A 87 9.93 -1.53 -30.77
CA ARG A 87 10.34 -2.80 -31.37
C ARG A 87 11.85 -2.80 -31.56
N VAL A 88 12.53 -3.81 -31.04
CA VAL A 88 13.96 -3.98 -31.27
C VAL A 88 14.16 -5.04 -32.34
N HIS A 89 14.78 -4.65 -33.44
CA HIS A 89 15.24 -5.51 -34.51
C HIS A 89 16.75 -5.66 -34.39
N SER A 90 17.18 -6.85 -33.99
CA SER A 90 18.59 -7.20 -34.00
C SER A 90 18.82 -8.30 -35.03
N SER A 91 19.82 -8.12 -35.89
CA SER A 91 20.27 -9.18 -36.82
C SER A 91 20.86 -10.37 -36.05
N VAL A 92 21.53 -10.06 -34.93
CA VAL A 92 22.09 -11.04 -34.00
C VAL A 92 21.11 -11.26 -32.86
N GLY A 93 20.50 -12.44 -32.82
CA GLY A 93 19.62 -12.82 -31.71
C GLY A 93 20.43 -13.01 -30.45
N ASP A 94 20.12 -12.24 -29.40
CA ASP A 94 20.68 -12.48 -28.08
C ASP A 94 19.57 -12.59 -27.03
N ASN A 95 19.70 -13.61 -26.18
CA ASN A 95 18.77 -13.97 -25.12
C ASN A 95 19.33 -13.48 -23.78
N ASP A 96 19.41 -12.16 -23.64
CA ASP A 96 19.96 -11.54 -22.44
C ASP A 96 18.84 -11.26 -21.43
N GLY A 97 18.73 -12.10 -20.40
CA GLY A 97 17.85 -11.82 -19.24
C GLY A 97 18.21 -10.51 -18.51
N SER A 98 19.43 -10.00 -18.69
CA SER A 98 19.87 -8.70 -18.19
C SER A 98 19.11 -7.53 -18.86
N PHE A 99 18.74 -7.68 -20.12
CA PHE A 99 17.98 -6.67 -20.86
C PHE A 99 16.55 -6.55 -20.34
N GLU A 100 15.90 -7.68 -20.04
CA GLU A 100 14.55 -7.71 -19.46
C GLU A 100 14.50 -6.95 -18.13
N LEU A 101 15.43 -7.21 -17.21
CA LEU A 101 15.50 -6.50 -15.95
C LEU A 101 15.75 -5.00 -16.16
N THR A 102 16.66 -4.64 -17.05
CA THR A 102 16.98 -3.23 -17.36
C THR A 102 15.78 -2.49 -17.96
N ALA A 103 15.05 -3.13 -18.87
CA ALA A 103 13.84 -2.57 -19.46
C ALA A 103 12.73 -2.38 -18.41
N LEU A 104 12.54 -3.36 -17.52
CA LEU A 104 11.59 -3.27 -16.41
C LEU A 104 11.95 -2.14 -15.43
N MET A 105 13.23 -2.01 -15.05
CA MET A 105 13.71 -0.92 -14.19
C MET A 105 13.51 0.45 -14.84
N ALA A 106 13.64 0.54 -16.16
CA ALA A 106 13.35 1.75 -16.92
C ALA A 106 11.84 2.04 -17.11
N GLY A 107 10.96 1.13 -16.64
CA GLY A 107 9.50 1.30 -16.65
C GLY A 107 8.79 0.82 -17.91
N TRP A 108 9.44 0.00 -18.74
CA TRP A 108 8.83 -0.64 -19.91
C TRP A 108 8.07 -1.90 -19.52
N MET A 109 6.95 -2.16 -20.21
CA MET A 109 6.29 -3.47 -20.16
C MET A 109 6.73 -4.32 -21.35
N ILE A 110 7.10 -5.58 -21.10
CA ILE A 110 7.55 -6.51 -22.14
C ILE A 110 6.33 -7.32 -22.62
N GLU A 111 5.96 -7.17 -23.89
CA GLU A 111 4.86 -7.93 -24.51
C GLU A 111 5.35 -9.24 -25.12
N SER A 112 6.50 -9.21 -25.80
CA SER A 112 7.13 -10.38 -26.41
C SER A 112 8.65 -10.29 -26.36
N LYS A 113 9.30 -11.44 -26.19
CA LYS A 113 10.77 -11.54 -26.16
C LYS A 113 11.39 -11.81 -27.54
N ASN A 114 10.70 -12.54 -28.43
CA ASN A 114 11.16 -12.82 -29.80
C ASN A 114 10.05 -12.55 -30.84
N PRO A 115 10.01 -11.40 -31.52
CA PRO A 115 10.87 -10.22 -31.40
C PRO A 115 10.60 -9.43 -30.10
N TRP A 116 11.59 -8.67 -29.65
CA TRP A 116 11.45 -7.81 -28.47
C TRP A 116 10.48 -6.65 -28.76
N ILE A 117 9.31 -6.68 -28.13
CA ILE A 117 8.30 -5.62 -28.18
C ILE A 117 8.08 -5.13 -26.76
N LEU A 118 8.44 -3.86 -26.55
CA LEU A 118 8.27 -3.14 -25.30
C LEU A 118 7.14 -2.13 -25.47
N SER A 119 6.26 -1.98 -24.48
CA SER A 119 5.21 -0.98 -24.50
C SER A 119 5.34 0.00 -23.34
N ARG A 120 5.04 1.27 -23.63
CA ARG A 120 4.90 2.30 -22.61
C ARG A 120 3.50 2.16 -22.01
N PRO A 121 3.35 1.95 -20.68
CA PRO A 121 2.03 1.80 -20.09
C PRO A 121 1.17 3.02 -20.40
N ALA A 122 -0.05 2.77 -20.94
CA ALA A 122 -1.05 3.82 -21.12
C ALA A 122 -1.33 4.42 -19.74
N GLN A 123 -1.21 5.74 -19.64
CA GLN A 123 -1.24 6.57 -18.43
C GLN A 123 -1.72 5.83 -17.18
N VAL A 124 -0.85 5.69 -16.18
CA VAL A 124 -1.29 5.38 -14.82
C VAL A 124 -2.14 6.58 -14.40
N GLU A 125 -3.46 6.48 -14.58
CA GLU A 125 -4.40 7.31 -13.83
C GLU A 125 -4.00 7.10 -12.38
N ALA A 126 -3.33 8.11 -11.80
CA ALA A 126 -2.97 8.09 -10.41
C ALA A 126 -4.29 7.98 -9.65
N VAL A 127 -4.67 6.76 -9.28
CA VAL A 127 -5.82 6.50 -8.42
C VAL A 127 -5.48 7.24 -7.14
N PRO A 128 -6.15 8.39 -6.86
CA PRO A 128 -5.79 9.16 -5.70
C PRO A 128 -6.10 8.27 -4.51
N ILE A 129 -5.08 7.88 -3.77
CA ILE A 129 -5.26 7.20 -2.49
C ILE A 129 -5.97 8.23 -1.62
N LYS A 130 -7.29 8.06 -1.48
CA LYS A 130 -8.12 8.85 -0.57
C LYS A 130 -7.72 8.45 0.84
N LEU A 131 -6.61 9.01 1.32
CA LEU A 131 -6.28 9.06 2.74
C LEU A 131 -7.46 9.77 3.40
N ASN A 132 -8.32 8.98 4.04
CA ASN A 132 -9.50 9.46 4.74
C ASN A 132 -9.03 10.26 5.96
N ARG A 133 -8.64 11.51 5.74
CA ARG A 133 -8.35 12.47 6.79
C ARG A 133 -9.67 12.82 7.43
N SER A 134 -10.01 12.13 8.52
CA SER A 134 -11.17 12.44 9.32
C SER A 134 -11.13 13.91 9.71
N LYS A 135 -12.18 14.64 9.32
CA LYS A 135 -12.36 16.04 9.72
C LYS A 135 -12.57 16.07 11.23
N GLY A 136 -11.58 16.58 11.94
CA GLY A 136 -11.67 16.94 13.35
C GLY A 136 -10.89 18.21 13.63
N GLY A 137 -11.58 19.35 13.59
CA GLY A 137 -11.33 20.58 14.37
C GLY A 137 -9.99 21.34 14.20
N PRO A 138 -9.98 22.68 14.46
CA PRO A 138 -8.78 23.49 14.34
C PRO A 138 -7.92 23.31 15.60
N SER A 139 -6.68 22.84 15.43
CA SER A 139 -5.66 22.96 16.46
C SER A 139 -4.37 23.49 15.86
N ASN A 140 -3.77 24.41 16.62
CA ASN A 140 -2.69 25.30 16.28
C ASN A 140 -1.53 24.65 15.52
N GLU A 141 -0.97 25.46 14.61
CA GLU A 141 0.30 25.24 13.98
C GLU A 141 1.40 25.01 15.03
N THR A 142 1.80 23.74 15.18
CA THR A 142 3.15 23.43 15.63
C THR A 142 3.82 22.73 14.47
N LYS A 143 4.68 23.48 13.78
CA LYS A 143 5.57 22.99 12.73
C LYS A 143 6.56 22.02 13.39
N THR A 144 6.21 20.75 13.48
CA THR A 144 7.18 19.71 13.83
C THR A 144 8.01 19.48 12.57
N SER A 145 9.15 20.16 12.47
CA SER A 145 10.17 19.82 11.49
C SER A 145 10.56 18.36 11.72
N LEU A 146 10.45 17.55 10.67
CA LEU A 146 11.04 16.22 10.65
C LEU A 146 12.55 16.42 10.64
N ASN A 147 13.13 16.49 11.84
CA ASN A 147 14.57 16.47 12.01
C ASN A 147 15.04 15.05 11.69
N PHE A 148 15.49 14.84 10.46
CA PHE A 148 16.39 13.73 10.15
C PHE A 148 17.70 13.97 10.92
N SER A 149 17.77 13.47 12.15
CA SER A 149 19.04 13.30 12.84
C SER A 149 19.81 12.24 12.07
N LYS A 150 20.74 12.69 11.24
CA LYS A 150 21.76 11.89 10.60
C LYS A 150 22.57 11.23 11.73
N SER A 151 22.34 9.95 11.99
CA SER A 151 23.23 9.19 12.87
C SER A 151 24.47 8.87 12.08
N ASP A 152 25.56 9.57 12.39
CA ASP A 152 26.91 9.20 11.99
C ASP A 152 27.23 7.83 12.61
N LYS A 153 26.96 6.77 11.85
CA LYS A 153 27.63 5.48 12.03
C LYS A 153 28.44 5.26 10.75
N GLN A 154 29.71 5.65 10.82
CA GLN A 154 30.75 5.20 9.90
C GLN A 154 30.85 3.68 10.05
N ALA A 155 30.14 2.94 9.21
CA ALA A 155 30.42 1.52 9.01
C ALA A 155 31.71 1.43 8.21
N THR A 156 32.75 0.91 8.87
CA THR A 156 34.08 0.62 8.33
C THR A 156 33.98 -0.46 7.24
N LEU A 157 33.73 -0.04 6.01
CA LEU A 157 33.83 -0.85 4.78
C LEU A 157 35.30 -0.94 4.32
N SER A 158 36.20 -1.39 5.19
CA SER A 158 37.65 -1.50 4.88
C SER A 158 38.26 -2.88 5.12
N SER A 159 37.46 -3.93 5.27
CA SER A 159 37.99 -5.30 5.43
C SER A 159 37.64 -6.27 4.30
N ILE A 160 37.10 -5.80 3.18
CA ILE A 160 36.88 -6.64 1.99
C ILE A 160 37.85 -6.19 0.88
N GLN A 161 39.15 -6.33 1.15
CA GLN A 161 40.19 -6.33 0.12
C GLN A 161 41.52 -6.81 0.71
N ASN A 162 41.75 -8.12 0.67
CA ASN A 162 42.90 -8.73 0.00
C ASN A 162 42.87 -10.24 0.20
N GLY A 163 43.05 -10.97 -0.90
CA GLY A 163 43.04 -12.42 -0.93
C GLY A 163 44.33 -13.04 -0.43
N SER A 164 44.21 -14.29 -0.01
CA SER A 164 45.25 -15.30 -0.10
C SER A 164 44.55 -16.65 -0.25
N GLU A 165 45.06 -17.42 -1.19
CA GLU A 165 44.81 -18.84 -1.38
C GLU A 165 45.10 -19.54 -0.04
N ASP A 166 44.09 -20.16 0.57
CA ASP A 166 44.22 -21.33 1.44
C ASP A 166 42.79 -21.90 1.62
N GLU A 167 42.56 -23.04 0.98
CA GLU A 167 41.39 -23.88 1.23
C GLU A 167 41.60 -24.55 2.59
N GLU A 168 40.95 -24.04 3.64
CA GLU A 168 40.43 -24.79 4.78
C GLU A 168 39.76 -23.78 5.74
N ASP A 169 38.47 -24.01 6.00
CA ASP A 169 37.64 -23.34 7.00
C ASP A 169 37.27 -21.86 6.75
N GLN A 170 36.40 -21.63 5.77
CA GLN A 170 35.48 -20.48 5.84
C GLN A 170 34.50 -20.74 6.98
N ASP A 171 34.82 -20.24 8.17
CA ASP A 171 33.93 -20.25 9.33
C ASP A 171 32.54 -19.73 8.90
N VAL A 172 31.55 -20.62 8.96
CA VAL A 172 30.16 -20.29 8.62
C VAL A 172 29.73 -19.18 9.54
N ILE A 173 29.41 -18.03 8.96
CA ILE A 173 28.95 -16.85 9.69
C ILE A 173 27.70 -17.25 10.50
N ASP A 174 27.78 -17.13 11.81
CA ASP A 174 26.68 -17.47 12.72
C ASP A 174 25.54 -16.45 12.56
N GLU A 175 24.37 -16.94 12.14
CA GLU A 175 23.18 -16.13 11.89
C GLU A 175 22.62 -15.48 13.16
N ASP A 176 22.92 -16.05 14.33
CA ASP A 176 22.46 -15.54 15.62
C ASP A 176 23.33 -14.39 16.17
N GLU A 177 24.62 -14.34 15.81
CA GLU A 177 25.56 -13.27 16.18
C GLU A 177 25.37 -12.02 15.31
N LEU A 178 24.82 -12.17 14.10
CA LEU A 178 24.56 -11.06 13.19
C LEU A 178 23.37 -10.17 13.61
N ILE A 179 22.53 -10.64 14.54
CA ILE A 179 21.41 -9.88 15.10
C ILE A 179 21.75 -9.48 16.53
N ASP A 180 21.93 -8.18 16.73
CA ASP A 180 22.13 -7.62 18.07
C ASP A 180 20.84 -7.68 18.90
N GLU A 181 20.97 -7.76 20.23
CA GLU A 181 19.82 -7.70 21.15
C GLU A 181 18.98 -6.43 20.96
N ALA A 182 19.62 -5.34 20.54
CA ALA A 182 18.97 -4.06 20.22
C ALA A 182 17.99 -4.17 19.04
N ASP A 183 18.26 -5.04 18.06
CA ASP A 183 17.39 -5.26 16.91
C ASP A 183 16.23 -6.23 17.24
N ARG A 184 16.43 -7.12 18.21
CA ARG A 184 15.35 -8.01 18.72
C ARG A 184 14.29 -7.22 19.49
N THR A 185 14.69 -6.16 20.21
CA THR A 185 13.75 -5.14 20.71
C THR A 185 13.32 -4.26 19.54
N GLY A 186 12.19 -4.56 18.91
CA GLY A 186 11.61 -3.83 17.77
C GLY A 186 11.22 -2.35 18.01
N ASP A 187 12.00 -1.63 18.81
CA ASP A 187 11.95 -0.19 19.06
C ASP A 187 12.38 0.63 17.83
N ASN A 188 13.15 0.02 16.90
CA ASN A 188 13.50 0.62 15.61
C ASN A 188 12.33 0.63 14.60
N VAL A 189 11.20 -0.02 14.91
CA VAL A 189 10.00 0.02 14.07
C VAL A 189 9.14 1.20 14.48
N LEU A 190 9.07 2.23 13.62
CA LEU A 190 8.19 3.38 13.77
C LEU A 190 6.71 2.95 13.78
N ARG A 191 6.21 2.58 14.95
CA ARG A 191 4.82 2.14 15.12
C ARG A 191 3.89 3.35 15.08
N PRO A 192 2.85 3.35 14.23
CA PRO A 192 1.82 4.38 14.25
C PRO A 192 1.22 4.55 15.65
N PRO A 193 0.86 5.77 16.07
CA PRO A 193 0.34 6.04 17.41
C PRO A 193 -0.95 5.26 17.73
N GLU A 194 -1.75 4.90 16.72
CA GLU A 194 -2.94 4.07 16.86
C GLU A 194 -2.63 2.61 17.25
N CYS A 195 -1.41 2.13 16.98
CA CYS A 195 -0.96 0.79 17.32
C CYS A 195 -0.11 0.75 18.61
N LYS A 196 0.10 1.89 19.30
CA LYS A 196 0.75 1.90 20.61
C LYS A 196 -0.29 1.49 21.67
N PRO A 197 -0.09 0.39 22.41
CA PRO A 197 -0.97 0.09 23.53
C PRO A 197 -0.90 1.23 24.56
N ALA A 198 -2.04 1.58 25.15
CA ALA A 198 -2.09 2.54 26.26
C ALA A 198 -1.19 2.05 27.42
N PRO A 199 -0.61 2.97 28.23
CA PRO A 199 0.21 2.57 29.36
C PRO A 199 -0.58 1.59 30.23
N ASN A 200 0.04 0.44 30.53
CA ASN A 200 -0.53 -0.66 31.31
C ASN A 200 -1.61 -1.54 30.62
N LYS A 201 -1.76 -1.49 29.29
CA LYS A 201 -2.64 -2.42 28.53
C LYS A 201 -1.83 -3.26 27.54
N LYS A 202 -2.16 -4.54 27.41
CA LYS A 202 -1.56 -5.44 26.40
C LYS A 202 -2.20 -5.18 25.01
N LYS A 203 -1.51 -5.60 23.94
CA LYS A 203 -2.02 -5.51 22.56
C LYS A 203 -3.19 -6.49 22.38
N ARG A 204 -4.27 -6.04 21.75
CA ARG A 204 -5.44 -6.88 21.42
C ARG A 204 -5.26 -7.64 20.11
N ALA A 205 -5.81 -8.86 20.02
CA ALA A 205 -5.88 -9.59 18.77
C ALA A 205 -6.79 -8.88 17.76
N CYS A 206 -6.39 -8.92 16.48
CA CYS A 206 -7.21 -8.41 15.37
C CYS A 206 -8.47 -9.26 15.17
N LYS A 207 -9.50 -8.69 14.54
CA LYS A 207 -10.82 -9.35 14.36
C LYS A 207 -10.76 -10.67 13.57
N ASN A 208 -9.77 -10.83 12.68
CA ASN A 208 -9.46 -12.07 11.96
C ASN A 208 -7.98 -12.46 12.18
N CYS A 209 -7.55 -12.53 13.44
CA CYS A 209 -6.15 -12.81 13.78
C CYS A 209 -5.77 -14.27 13.42
N THR A 210 -4.85 -14.42 12.47
CA THR A 210 -4.29 -15.71 12.02
C THR A 210 -2.93 -16.03 12.64
N CYS A 211 -2.30 -15.09 13.35
CA CYS A 211 -0.96 -15.24 13.91
C CYS A 211 -0.91 -15.80 15.34
N GLY A 212 -2.00 -16.40 15.83
CA GLY A 212 -2.03 -17.09 17.12
C GLY A 212 -2.17 -16.20 18.37
N LEU A 213 -2.13 -14.86 18.25
CA LEU A 213 -2.36 -13.96 19.39
C LEU A 213 -3.77 -14.10 20.00
N SER A 214 -4.76 -14.45 19.17
CA SER A 214 -6.13 -14.72 19.62
C SER A 214 -6.21 -15.89 20.59
N GLU A 215 -5.43 -16.95 20.38
CA GLU A 215 -5.42 -18.12 21.23
C GLU A 215 -4.76 -17.83 22.59
N VAL A 216 -3.72 -16.98 22.59
CA VAL A 216 -3.03 -16.54 23.81
C VAL A 216 -3.95 -15.66 24.66
N GLU A 217 -4.65 -14.69 24.06
CA GLU A 217 -5.60 -13.84 24.79
C GLU A 217 -6.76 -14.66 25.40
N GLN A 218 -7.28 -15.65 24.66
CA GLN A 218 -8.34 -16.52 25.16
C GLN A 218 -7.89 -17.37 26.35
N LYS A 219 -6.69 -17.95 26.28
CA LYS A 219 -6.10 -18.74 27.39
C LYS A 219 -5.79 -17.91 28.62
N GLU A 220 -5.45 -16.64 28.49
CA GLU A 220 -5.28 -15.73 29.63
C GLU A 220 -6.63 -15.29 30.22
N SER A 221 -7.63 -15.00 29.37
CA SER A 221 -8.97 -14.59 29.82
C SER A 221 -9.72 -15.69 30.57
N SER A 222 -9.58 -16.95 30.16
CA SER A 222 -10.21 -18.09 30.84
C SER A 222 -9.63 -18.37 32.22
N LYS A 223 -8.33 -18.10 32.40
CA LYS A 223 -7.67 -18.15 33.72
C LYS A 223 -8.13 -17.03 34.65
N ALA A 224 -8.42 -15.84 34.12
CA ALA A 224 -8.95 -14.72 34.91
C ALA A 224 -10.42 -14.91 35.32
N SER A 225 -11.26 -15.52 34.47
CA SER A 225 -12.67 -15.82 34.81
C SER A 225 -12.84 -16.97 35.81
N ALA A 226 -11.84 -17.84 35.97
CA ALA A 226 -11.87 -18.90 36.98
C ALA A 226 -11.60 -18.36 38.40
N GLN A 227 -11.22 -17.09 38.55
CA GLN A 227 -10.85 -16.45 39.81
C GLN A 227 -11.77 -15.26 40.17
N LEU A 228 -13.03 -15.27 39.70
CA LEU A 228 -14.05 -14.33 40.16
C LEU A 228 -15.19 -15.08 40.85
N GLU A 229 -15.53 -14.58 42.03
CA GLU A 229 -16.18 -15.28 43.13
C GLU A 229 -17.60 -15.78 42.87
N THR A 230 -17.89 -16.83 43.61
CA THR A 230 -19.15 -17.55 43.79
C THR A 230 -20.31 -16.61 44.13
N VAL A 231 -21.33 -16.62 43.26
CA VAL A 231 -22.65 -16.03 43.56
C VAL A 231 -23.26 -16.78 44.74
N LYS A 232 -23.46 -16.10 45.88
CA LYS A 232 -24.22 -16.64 47.01
C LYS A 232 -25.71 -16.61 46.66
N LEU A 233 -26.33 -17.79 46.55
CA LEU A 233 -27.77 -17.95 46.58
C LEU A 233 -28.25 -17.91 48.04
N ASN A 234 -29.32 -17.17 48.31
CA ASN A 234 -30.09 -17.32 49.55
C ASN A 234 -31.24 -18.31 49.31
N ASP A 235 -31.67 -18.98 50.39
CA ASP A 235 -32.40 -20.26 50.41
C ASP A 235 -33.89 -20.22 50.01
N THR A 236 -34.30 -19.24 49.20
CA THR A 236 -35.69 -19.12 48.70
C THR A 236 -35.76 -18.74 47.23
N GLY A 237 -34.81 -19.17 46.39
CA GLY A 237 -34.99 -19.27 44.92
C GLY A 237 -35.38 -18.02 44.13
N GLU A 238 -35.52 -16.86 44.78
CA GLU A 238 -35.89 -15.59 44.16
C GLU A 238 -34.63 -14.72 44.04
N VAL A 239 -34.34 -14.33 42.81
CA VAL A 239 -33.26 -13.40 42.47
C VAL A 239 -33.74 -11.98 42.73
N ASP A 240 -33.36 -11.44 43.88
CA ASP A 240 -33.70 -10.07 44.27
C ASP A 240 -32.85 -9.05 43.49
N PHE A 241 -33.34 -8.61 42.32
CA PHE A 241 -32.67 -7.61 41.47
C PHE A 241 -32.73 -6.18 42.03
N THR A 242 -33.47 -5.97 43.12
CA THR A 242 -33.72 -4.65 43.72
C THR A 242 -32.50 -4.11 44.48
N GLU A 243 -31.61 -4.97 44.99
CA GLU A 243 -30.35 -4.53 45.60
C GLU A 243 -29.30 -4.13 44.56
N LYS A 244 -29.27 -4.81 43.40
CA LYS A 244 -28.35 -4.48 42.30
C LYS A 244 -28.67 -3.15 41.63
N LEU A 245 -29.94 -2.71 41.63
CA LEU A 245 -30.37 -1.41 41.09
C LEU A 245 -30.11 -0.22 42.04
N LYS A 246 -29.87 -0.47 43.34
CA LYS A 246 -29.38 0.56 44.28
C LYS A 246 -27.88 0.81 44.15
N SER A 247 -27.16 0.00 43.37
CA SER A 247 -25.79 0.32 43.00
C SER A 247 -25.82 1.54 42.09
N LYS A 248 -25.36 2.65 42.66
CA LYS A 248 -25.34 3.99 42.08
C LYS A 248 -24.44 4.03 40.83
N ASN A 249 -24.95 3.61 39.66
CA ASN A 249 -24.47 3.98 38.31
C ASN A 249 -24.92 3.00 37.20
N ALA A 250 -26.17 2.55 37.18
CA ALA A 250 -26.72 1.92 35.98
C ALA A 250 -27.12 2.99 34.95
N VAL A 251 -26.14 3.76 34.47
CA VAL A 251 -26.37 4.77 33.44
C VAL A 251 -26.43 4.06 32.09
N SER A 252 -27.52 4.24 31.35
CA SER A 252 -27.66 3.75 29.98
C SER A 252 -26.48 4.18 29.10
N SER A 253 -26.22 3.45 28.01
CA SER A 253 -25.04 3.68 27.15
C SER A 253 -24.92 5.11 26.58
N CYS A 254 -25.98 5.94 26.67
CA CYS A 254 -25.97 7.35 26.25
C CYS A 254 -25.98 8.37 27.41
N GLY A 255 -25.81 7.96 28.67
CA GLY A 255 -25.59 8.90 29.78
C GLY A 255 -26.84 9.51 30.43
N ASN A 256 -27.96 9.58 29.69
CA ASN A 256 -29.06 10.49 30.04
C ASN A 256 -30.33 9.86 30.67
N CYS A 257 -30.45 8.55 30.82
CA CYS A 257 -31.63 7.93 31.45
C CYS A 257 -31.18 6.84 32.42
N TYR A 258 -31.66 6.94 33.66
CA TYR A 258 -31.28 6.08 34.77
C TYR A 258 -32.02 4.72 34.77
N LEU A 259 -33.13 4.61 34.02
CA LEU A 259 -33.92 3.38 33.86
C LEU A 259 -33.42 2.45 32.74
N GLY A 260 -32.33 2.80 32.07
CA GLY A 260 -31.69 1.95 31.07
C GLY A 260 -32.32 2.02 29.67
N ASP A 261 -31.72 1.28 28.74
CA ASP A 261 -32.03 1.28 27.30
C ASP A 261 -33.30 0.51 26.93
N ALA A 262 -33.84 -0.29 27.86
CA ALA A 262 -35.08 -1.05 27.68
C ALA A 262 -36.31 -0.15 27.45
N PHE A 263 -36.22 1.13 27.83
CA PHE A 263 -37.24 2.17 27.61
C PHE A 263 -36.83 3.21 26.56
N ARG A 264 -35.89 2.90 25.66
CA ARG A 264 -35.35 3.87 24.68
C ARG A 264 -35.50 3.45 23.22
N CYS A 265 -36.10 2.31 22.98
CA CYS A 265 -36.60 1.95 21.65
C CYS A 265 -37.97 2.61 21.42
N SER A 266 -38.43 2.63 20.17
CA SER A 266 -39.70 3.18 19.65
C SER A 266 -40.99 2.75 20.38
N GLY A 267 -40.90 1.95 21.46
CA GLY A 267 -41.99 1.57 22.35
C GLY A 267 -41.99 2.27 23.71
N CYS A 268 -41.23 3.36 23.93
CA CYS A 268 -41.24 4.08 25.21
C CYS A 268 -42.51 4.94 25.39
N PRO A 269 -43.32 4.69 26.44
CA PRO A 269 -44.52 5.49 26.71
C PRO A 269 -44.23 6.95 27.11
N TYR A 270 -42.97 7.28 27.43
CA TYR A 270 -42.52 8.58 27.92
C TYR A 270 -41.58 9.30 26.95
N ILE A 271 -41.63 8.94 25.67
CA ILE A 271 -40.79 9.57 24.65
C ILE A 271 -41.13 11.08 24.57
N GLY A 272 -40.11 11.93 24.66
CA GLY A 272 -40.28 13.40 24.64
C GLY A 272 -40.48 14.08 26.00
N LEU A 273 -40.56 13.33 27.10
CA LEU A 273 -40.55 13.86 28.46
C LEU A 273 -39.12 13.88 29.05
N PRO A 274 -38.83 14.76 30.02
CA PRO A 274 -37.52 14.80 30.67
C PRO A 274 -37.19 13.48 31.36
N ALA A 275 -35.90 13.20 31.51
CA ALA A 275 -35.43 11.95 32.12
C ALA A 275 -35.87 11.81 33.57
N PHE A 276 -36.20 10.58 33.98
CA PHE A 276 -36.56 10.26 35.36
C PHE A 276 -35.39 10.42 36.32
N ASN A 277 -35.69 10.90 37.53
CA ASN A 277 -34.74 10.96 38.62
C ASN A 277 -34.55 9.58 39.28
N PRO A 278 -33.38 9.30 39.87
CA PRO A 278 -33.14 8.03 40.55
C PRO A 278 -34.12 7.86 41.73
N GLY A 279 -34.98 6.84 41.66
CA GLY A 279 -35.94 6.48 42.71
C GLY A 279 -37.39 6.91 42.50
N GLU A 280 -37.71 7.51 41.35
CA GLU A 280 -39.09 7.93 41.03
C GLU A 280 -39.93 6.73 40.52
N PRO A 281 -41.14 6.47 41.07
CA PRO A 281 -42.00 5.40 40.61
C PRO A 281 -42.71 5.77 39.29
N ILE A 282 -42.73 4.86 38.32
CA ILE A 282 -43.33 5.08 37.00
C ILE A 282 -44.81 4.62 36.99
N VAL A 283 -45.76 5.48 36.64
CA VAL A 283 -47.21 5.16 36.62
C VAL A 283 -47.72 5.01 35.18
N LEU A 284 -47.89 3.78 34.71
CA LEU A 284 -48.20 3.46 33.31
C LEU A 284 -49.69 3.55 32.91
N ALA A 285 -50.58 4.04 33.78
CA ALA A 285 -52.02 3.85 33.62
C ALA A 285 -52.73 4.86 32.70
N GLU A 286 -52.21 6.08 32.51
CA GLU A 286 -53.06 7.22 32.09
C GLU A 286 -52.61 7.92 30.78
N ASN A 287 -51.61 7.40 30.08
CA ASN A 287 -51.12 8.02 28.82
C ASN A 287 -51.52 7.26 27.54
N ARG A 288 -52.35 6.22 27.64
CA ARG A 288 -52.85 5.50 26.46
C ARG A 288 -53.94 6.29 25.69
N ASP A 289 -54.63 7.22 26.37
CA ASP A 289 -55.70 8.04 25.79
C ASP A 289 -55.21 9.25 24.97
N LYS A 290 -53.91 9.57 25.01
CA LYS A 290 -53.32 10.67 24.19
C LYS A 290 -52.90 10.23 22.79
N MET A 291 -53.17 8.99 22.39
CA MET A 291 -52.91 8.45 21.05
C MET A 291 -54.06 8.66 20.05
N SER A 292 -55.07 9.48 20.36
CA SER A 292 -56.17 9.76 19.42
C SER A 292 -55.74 10.49 18.13
N TRP A 293 -54.49 10.97 18.04
CA TRP A 293 -53.94 11.59 16.84
C TRP A 293 -53.32 10.61 15.83
N MET A 294 -53.26 9.30 16.15
CA MET A 294 -52.67 8.26 15.28
C MET A 294 -53.71 7.33 14.62
N ALA A 295 -55.01 7.64 14.70
CA ALA A 295 -56.08 6.76 14.21
C ALA A 295 -56.51 7.00 12.74
N ASP A 296 -55.95 7.99 12.04
CA ASP A 296 -56.44 8.39 10.70
C ASP A 296 -55.52 8.05 9.51
N ASP A 297 -54.46 7.24 9.67
CA ASP A 297 -53.61 6.80 8.55
C ASP A 297 -53.39 5.28 8.55
N LEU A 298 -54.47 4.51 8.41
CA LEU A 298 -54.44 3.15 7.84
C LEU A 298 -55.63 2.91 6.90
#